data_AF-A0A8H5LHR7-F1
#
_entry.id   AF-A0A8H5LHR7-F1
#
_cell.length_a   1.000
_cell.length_b   1.000
_cell.length_c   1.000
_cell.angle_alpha   90.00
_cell.angle_beta   90.00
_cell.angle_gamma   90.00
#
_symmetry.space_group_name_H-M   'P 1'
#
loop_
_entity.id
_entity.type
_entity.pdbx_description
1 polymer ?
#
loop_
_entity_poly.entity_id
_entity_poly.type
_entity_poly.pdbx_seq_one_letter_code
_entity_poly.pdbx_strand_id
1 'polypeptide(L)' 'MAFLGLRKWSTPVARPLWPFMVAGGITLYLVNIAQESSIRSEQWRNDARNPYAAQLAKESLH' A
#
# COMPACT_ATOMS: atom_id res chain seq x y z
N MET A 1 30.71 -5.77 -9.63
CA MET A 1 31.04 -6.39 -8.34
C MET A 1 29.73 -6.76 -7.65
N ALA A 2 29.52 -8.02 -7.28
CA ALA A 2 28.33 -8.41 -6.50
C ALA A 2 28.42 -7.81 -5.10
N PHE A 3 27.33 -7.26 -4.57
CA PHE A 3 27.23 -6.81 -3.18
C PHE A 3 27.58 -8.00 -2.28
N LEU A 4 28.63 -7.87 -1.46
CA LEU A 4 29.25 -8.92 -0.62
C LEU A 4 30.17 -9.95 -1.29
N GLY A 5 30.51 -9.83 -2.58
CA GLY A 5 31.44 -10.78 -3.25
C GLY A 5 30.89 -12.20 -3.41
N LEU A 6 29.63 -12.43 -3.05
CA LEU A 6 28.94 -13.70 -3.23
C LEU A 6 28.60 -13.93 -4.70
N ARG A 7 28.77 -15.17 -5.17
CA ARG A 7 28.36 -15.56 -6.53
C ARG A 7 26.83 -15.52 -6.63
N LYS A 8 26.31 -14.77 -7.60
CA LYS A 8 24.88 -14.77 -7.97
C LYS A 8 24.55 -16.02 -8.78
N TRP A 9 23.55 -16.77 -8.34
CA TRP A 9 22.99 -17.93 -9.06
C TRP A 9 21.67 -17.55 -9.72
N SER A 10 21.45 -18.01 -10.95
CA SER A 10 20.24 -17.71 -11.73
C SER A 10 19.06 -18.63 -11.33
N THR A 11 18.65 -18.57 -10.06
CA THR A 11 17.52 -19.35 -9.58
C THR A 11 16.19 -18.82 -10.14
N PRO A 12 15.26 -19.70 -10.53
CA PRO A 12 13.96 -19.28 -11.03
C PRO A 12 13.06 -18.79 -9.89
N VAL A 13 13.15 -17.49 -9.56
CA VAL A 13 12.37 -16.87 -8.47
C VAL A 13 10.96 -16.47 -8.93
N ALA A 14 10.83 -15.83 -10.09
CA ALA A 14 9.54 -15.31 -10.56
C ALA A 14 8.54 -16.42 -10.91
N ARG A 15 9.01 -17.55 -11.46
CA ARG A 15 8.15 -18.66 -11.92
C ARG A 15 7.32 -19.32 -10.81
N PRO A 16 7.85 -19.64 -9.63
CA PRO A 16 7.04 -20.12 -8.52
C PRO A 16 6.36 -18.99 -7.73
N LEU A 17 6.95 -17.79 -7.66
CA LEU A 17 6.47 -16.75 -6.76
C LEU A 17 5.43 -15.78 -7.36
N TRP A 18 5.20 -15.78 -8.67
CA TRP A 18 4.25 -14.85 -9.29
C TRP A 18 2.82 -14.89 -8.71
N PRO A 19 2.24 -16.04 -8.29
CA PRO A 19 0.90 -16.03 -7.71
C PRO A 19 0.84 -15.24 -6.40
N PHE A 20 1.91 -15.29 -5.60
CA PHE A 20 2.02 -14.52 -4.36
C PHE A 20 2.19 -13.04 -4.62
N MET A 21 2.96 -12.66 -5.65
CA MET A 21 3.07 -11.26 -6.06
C MET A 21 1.72 -10.70 -6.51
N VAL A 22 0.96 -11.48 -7.29
CA VAL A 22 -0.40 -11.10 -7.71
C VAL A 22 -1.34 -10.97 -6.51
N ALA A 23 -1.37 -11.98 -5.63
CA ALA A 23 -2.20 -11.94 -4.43
C ALA A 23 -1.85 -10.73 -3.55
N GLY A 24 -0.57 -10.46 -3.31
CA GLY A 24 -0.11 -9.30 -2.56
C GLY A 24 -0.54 -7.97 -3.21
N GLY A 25 -0.43 -7.86 -4.54
CA GLY A 25 -0.92 -6.70 -5.28
C GLY A 25 -2.43 -6.48 -5.11
N ILE A 26 -3.22 -7.55 -5.20
CA ILE A 26 -4.68 -7.50 -4.97
C ILE A 26 -4.98 -7.08 -3.54
N THR A 27 -4.32 -7.67 -2.53
CA THR A 27 -4.52 -7.31 -1.13
C THR A 27 -4.20 -5.84 -0.87
N LEU A 28 -3.09 -5.34 -1.40
CA LEU A 28 -2.72 -3.92 -1.25
C LEU A 28 -3.77 -2.99 -1.87
N TYR A 29 -4.29 -3.34 -3.05
CA TYR A 29 -5.35 -2.57 -3.69
C TYR A 29 -6.63 -2.53 -2.84
N LEU A 30 -7.07 -3.67 -2.33
CA LEU A 30 -8.26 -3.76 -1.48
C LEU A 30 -8.08 -3.01 -0.16
N VAL A 31 -6.91 -3.12 0.46
CA VAL A 31 -6.58 -2.37 1.69
C VAL A 31 -6.56 -0.87 1.42
N ASN A 32 -6.05 -0.42 0.27
CA ASN A 32 -6.06 1.00 -0.08
C ASN A 32 -7.49 1.55 -0.13
N ILE A 33 -8.41 0.85 -0.80
CA ILE A 33 -9.83 1.24 -0.85
C ILE A 33 -10.46 1.26 0.55
N ALA A 34 -10.19 0.23 1.35
CA ALA A 34 -10.70 0.15 2.71
C ALA A 34 -10.14 1.29 3.60
N GLN A 35 -8.89 1.69 3.40
CA GLN A 35 -8.27 2.81 4.10
C GLN A 35 -8.92 4.14 3.71
N GLU A 36 -9.12 4.39 2.42
CA GLU A 36 -9.78 5.61 1.92
C GLU A 36 -11.16 5.84 2.53
N SER A 37 -11.96 4.78 2.68
CA SER A 37 -13.27 4.89 3.36
C SER A 37 -13.12 5.07 4.87
N SER A 38 -12.16 4.39 5.49
CA SER A 38 -11.93 4.45 6.94
C SER A 38 -11.50 5.85 7.41
N ILE A 39 -10.59 6.50 6.68
CA ILE A 39 -10.11 7.86 7.03
C ILE A 39 -11.18 8.94 6.87
N ARG A 40 -12.22 8.68 6.07
CA ARG A 40 -13.37 9.58 5.85
C ARG A 40 -14.51 9.36 6.84
N SER A 41 -14.48 8.26 7.59
CA SER A 41 -15.49 7.96 8.60
C SER A 41 -15.57 9.03 9.68
N GLU A 42 -16.73 9.17 10.33
CA GLU A 42 -17.00 10.24 11.29
C GLU A 42 -16.01 10.26 12.46
N GLN A 43 -15.53 9.09 12.86
CA GLN A 43 -14.58 8.89 13.95
C GLN A 43 -13.19 9.45 13.61
N TRP A 44 -12.76 9.37 12.35
CA TRP A 44 -11.36 9.60 11.95
C TRP A 44 -11.16 10.80 11.02
N ARG A 45 -12.23 11.37 10.46
CA ARG A 45 -12.15 12.53 9.55
C ARG A 45 -11.51 13.77 10.18
N ASN A 46 -11.68 13.96 11.48
CA ASN A 46 -11.22 15.12 12.23
C ASN A 46 -10.08 14.79 13.21
N ASP A 47 -9.51 13.58 13.18
CA ASP A 47 -8.38 13.24 14.05
C ASP A 47 -7.13 13.99 13.56
N ALA A 48 -6.43 14.68 14.45
CA ALA A 48 -5.20 15.41 14.16
C ALA A 48 -4.07 14.51 13.61
N ARG A 49 -4.15 13.19 13.84
CA ARG A 49 -3.20 12.20 13.33
C ARG A 49 -3.50 11.77 11.89
N ASN A 50 -4.68 12.11 11.35
CA ASN A 50 -5.02 11.78 9.98
C ASN A 50 -4.27 12.72 9.01
N PRO A 51 -3.29 12.22 8.24
CA PRO A 51 -2.49 13.06 7.34
C PRO A 51 -3.34 13.65 6.20
N TYR A 52 -4.52 13.09 5.93
CA TYR A 52 -5.43 13.54 4.89
C TYR A 52 -6.49 14.52 5.39
N ALA A 53 -6.56 14.83 6.69
CA ALA A 53 -7.61 15.69 7.26
C ALA A 53 -7.73 17.04 6.53
N ALA A 54 -6.60 17.68 6.21
CA ALA A 54 -6.58 18.95 5.48
C ALA A 54 -7.05 18.84 4.02
N GLN A 55 -6.83 17.69 3.37
CA GLN A 55 -7.30 17.43 2.00
C GLN A 55 -8.80 17.12 2.01
N LEU A 56 -9.24 16.27 2.95
CA LEU A 56 -10.64 15.90 3.14
C LEU A 56 -11.51 17.12 3.49
N ALA A 57 -11.02 18.02 4.34
CA ALA A 57 -11.73 19.27 4.66
C ALA A 57 -11.92 20.16 3.42
N LYS A 58 -10.94 20.23 2.53
CA LYS A 58 -11.08 20.97 1.26
C LYS A 58 -12.08 20.32 0.32
N GLU A 59 -12.08 18.99 0.24
CA GLU A 59 -13.02 18.24 -0.59
C GLU A 59 -14.47 18.38 -0.11
N SER A 60 -14.70 18.47 1.20
CA SER A 60 -16.04 18.68 1.78
C SER A 60 -16.61 20.10 1.61
N LEU A 61 -15.80 21.05 1.15
CA LEU A 61 -16.21 22.45 0.94
C LEU A 61 -16.73 22.69 -0.50
N HIS A 62 -16.65 21.70 -1.37
CA HIS A 62 -17.18 21.69 -2.74
C HIS A 62 -18.51 20.92 -2.81
#